data_AF-A0A1B6GPR8-F1
#
_entry.id   AF-A0A1B6GPR8-F1
#
_cell.length_a   1.000
_cell.length_b   1.000
_cell.length_c   1.000
_cell.angle_alpha   90.00
_cell.angle_beta   90.00
_cell.angle_gamma   90.00
#
_symmetry.space_group_name_H-M   'P 1'
#
loop_
_entity.id
_entity.type
_entity.pdbx_description
1 polymer ?
#
loop_
_entity_poly.entity_id
_entity_poly.type
_entity_poly.pdbx_seq_one_letter_code
_entity_poly.pdbx_strand_id
1 'polypeptide(L)'
;KLDPLEINNVDLNNKNAQQLIYTEYSFVDADMDRVFKLPSTTYIGGGETALSLREILNRLEKAYCRHIGAEFMFINSLEQCNWIRKRLESPNALEISADQKRLILARLTRSTGFEAFLARKWSSEKRFGLEGCEILIPAMKQVIDKSTEYGVESIVMGMPHRGRLNILANVCRKPLNQIFTQFAGLEAEDDGSGDVKYHLGTYIERLNRITNKNIRLAVVANPSHLEAADPVVQGKTRAEQFYRGDGEGKKVMSILLHGDAAFCGQGVVFETMHLSDLPDYTTHGTIHIVVNNQIGFTTDPRHSRSSPYCTDVA
;
A
#
# COMPACT_ATOMS: atom_id res chain seq x y z
N LYS A 1 5.20 -14.26 -8.57
CA LYS A 1 3.75 -14.54 -8.74
C LYS A 1 2.91 -13.51 -7.98
N LEU A 2 2.47 -12.45 -8.69
CA LEU A 2 1.80 -11.29 -8.09
C LEU A 2 0.28 -11.29 -8.28
N ASP A 3 -0.20 -11.86 -9.38
CA ASP A 3 -1.62 -11.88 -9.73
C ASP A 3 -2.37 -13.01 -9.02
N PRO A 4 -3.33 -12.70 -8.11
CA PRO A 4 -4.13 -13.71 -7.43
C PRO A 4 -5.13 -14.42 -8.35
N LEU A 5 -5.44 -13.86 -9.51
CA LEU A 5 -6.36 -14.45 -10.50
C LEU A 5 -5.63 -15.27 -11.57
N GLU A 6 -4.31 -15.12 -11.67
CA GLU A 6 -3.47 -15.80 -12.67
C GLU A 6 -3.93 -15.54 -14.12
N ILE A 7 -4.48 -14.35 -14.38
CA ILE A 7 -4.96 -13.91 -15.71
C ILE A 7 -3.91 -13.09 -16.46
N ASN A 8 -2.99 -12.44 -15.73
CA ASN A 8 -1.84 -11.78 -16.32
C ASN A 8 -0.80 -12.83 -16.73
N ASN A 9 -0.92 -13.31 -17.96
CA ASN A 9 0.18 -13.97 -18.64
C ASN A 9 1.08 -12.91 -19.25
N VAL A 10 2.11 -12.51 -18.49
CA VAL A 10 3.33 -12.02 -19.15
C VAL A 10 3.80 -13.17 -20.03
N ASP A 11 4.04 -12.92 -21.32
CA ASP A 11 4.46 -13.95 -22.27
C ASP A 11 5.89 -14.41 -21.95
N LEU A 12 6.00 -15.22 -20.89
CA LEU A 12 7.26 -15.78 -20.40
C LEU A 12 7.65 -17.06 -21.15
N ASN A 13 6.98 -17.40 -22.26
CA ASN A 13 7.14 -18.68 -22.96
C ASN A 13 7.05 -19.89 -21.99
N ASN A 14 6.16 -19.84 -21.00
CA ASN A 14 6.03 -20.83 -19.91
C ASN A 14 7.30 -21.07 -19.07
N LYS A 15 8.29 -20.17 -19.11
CA LYS A 15 9.51 -20.28 -18.29
C LYS A 15 9.33 -19.59 -16.93
N ASN A 16 9.68 -20.28 -15.85
CA ASN A 16 9.81 -19.62 -14.54
C ASN A 16 11.07 -18.72 -14.52
N ALA A 17 11.16 -17.81 -13.54
CA ALA A 17 12.29 -16.87 -13.44
C ALA A 17 13.64 -17.58 -13.39
N GLN A 18 13.70 -18.74 -12.72
CA GLN A 18 14.91 -19.57 -12.73
C GLN A 18 15.25 -20.09 -14.14
N GLN A 19 14.28 -20.59 -14.90
CA GLN A 19 14.44 -21.12 -16.27
C GLN A 19 14.90 -20.07 -17.26
N LEU A 20 14.53 -18.81 -17.06
CA LEU A 20 15.07 -17.69 -17.83
C LEU A 20 16.57 -17.52 -17.54
N ILE A 21 16.96 -17.49 -16.27
CA ILE A 21 18.38 -17.39 -15.86
C ILE A 21 19.18 -18.62 -16.34
N TYR A 22 18.63 -19.84 -16.21
CA TYR A 22 19.23 -21.08 -16.72
C TYR A 22 19.53 -21.01 -18.21
N THR A 23 18.54 -20.57 -19.00
CA THR A 23 18.68 -20.51 -20.46
C THR A 23 19.69 -19.44 -20.85
N GLU A 24 19.69 -18.30 -20.16
CA GLU A 24 20.45 -17.13 -20.59
C GLU A 24 21.93 -17.19 -20.20
N TYR A 25 22.26 -17.78 -19.05
CA TYR A 25 23.64 -17.90 -18.57
C TYR A 25 24.28 -19.27 -18.82
N SER A 26 23.56 -20.21 -19.47
CA SER A 26 24.08 -21.54 -19.85
C SER A 26 24.68 -22.34 -18.68
N PHE A 27 24.15 -22.19 -17.46
CA PHE A 27 24.55 -23.00 -16.32
C PHE A 27 24.19 -24.47 -16.54
N VAL A 28 25.11 -25.37 -16.19
CA VAL A 28 24.83 -26.83 -16.18
C VAL A 28 24.53 -27.31 -14.77
N ASP A 29 23.89 -28.48 -14.62
CA ASP A 29 23.58 -29.04 -13.29
C ASP A 29 24.82 -29.17 -12.39
N ALA A 30 25.99 -29.43 -12.97
CA ALA A 30 27.26 -29.50 -12.24
C ALA A 30 27.70 -28.16 -11.63
N ASP A 31 27.18 -27.02 -12.11
CA ASP A 31 27.48 -25.70 -11.55
C ASP A 31 26.71 -25.43 -10.25
N MET A 32 25.60 -26.14 -10.01
CA MET A 32 24.72 -25.86 -8.88
C MET A 32 25.36 -26.05 -7.52
N ASP A 33 26.26 -27.02 -7.44
CA ASP A 33 26.94 -27.37 -6.19
C ASP A 33 28.30 -26.66 -6.08
N ARG A 34 28.69 -25.84 -7.08
CA ARG A 34 29.86 -24.96 -7.01
C ARG A 34 29.60 -23.81 -6.04
N VAL A 35 30.60 -23.52 -5.21
CA VAL A 35 30.54 -22.47 -4.20
C VAL A 35 31.13 -21.18 -4.75
N PHE A 36 30.38 -20.08 -4.60
CA PHE A 36 30.76 -18.74 -5.03
C PHE A 36 30.88 -17.81 -3.83
N LYS A 37 31.90 -16.96 -3.84
CA LYS A 37 32.05 -15.88 -2.85
C LYS A 37 30.99 -14.82 -3.10
N LEU A 38 30.28 -14.42 -2.05
CA LEU A 38 29.27 -13.38 -2.14
C LEU A 38 29.91 -11.98 -2.18
N PRO A 39 29.39 -11.05 -2.99
CA PRO A 39 29.82 -9.66 -2.96
C PRO A 39 29.38 -8.98 -1.64
N SER A 40 30.07 -7.92 -1.24
CA SER A 40 29.72 -7.16 -0.03
C SER A 40 28.39 -6.39 -0.14
N THR A 41 27.80 -6.34 -1.33
CA THR A 41 26.57 -5.59 -1.64
C THR A 41 25.30 -6.42 -1.48
N THR A 42 25.40 -7.74 -1.25
CA THR A 42 24.24 -8.61 -1.01
C THR A 42 24.15 -9.02 0.45
N TYR A 43 22.93 -9.27 0.91
CA TYR A 43 22.61 -9.72 2.26
C TYR A 43 22.04 -11.15 2.27
N ILE A 44 21.94 -11.83 1.12
CA ILE A 44 21.44 -13.22 1.05
C ILE A 44 22.28 -14.19 1.89
N GLY A 45 23.57 -13.89 2.08
CA GLY A 45 24.48 -14.72 2.88
C GLY A 45 24.15 -14.73 4.37
N GLY A 46 23.46 -13.72 4.89
CA GLY A 46 23.37 -13.52 6.33
C GLY A 46 24.76 -13.38 6.97
N GLY A 47 25.22 -14.45 7.62
CA GLY A 47 26.59 -14.54 8.17
C GLY A 47 27.59 -15.27 7.27
N GLU A 48 27.14 -15.90 6.19
CA GLU A 48 27.97 -16.68 5.27
C GLU A 48 28.62 -15.78 4.22
N THR A 49 29.91 -15.99 3.93
CA THR A 49 30.67 -15.22 2.93
C THR A 49 30.70 -15.88 1.55
N ALA A 50 30.23 -17.13 1.46
CA ALA A 50 30.14 -17.89 0.23
C ALA A 50 28.97 -18.88 0.30
N LEU A 51 28.33 -19.14 -0.83
CA LEU A 51 27.18 -20.05 -0.95
C LEU A 51 27.31 -20.87 -2.24
N SER A 52 26.68 -22.04 -2.29
CA SER A 52 26.51 -22.75 -3.56
C SER A 52 25.61 -21.97 -4.50
N LEU A 53 25.79 -22.12 -5.82
CA LEU A 53 24.92 -21.47 -6.81
C LEU A 53 23.44 -21.81 -6.56
N ARG A 54 23.15 -23.07 -6.22
CA ARG A 54 21.81 -23.52 -5.85
C ARG A 54 21.20 -22.69 -4.72
N GLU A 55 21.98 -22.42 -3.68
CA GLU A 55 21.50 -21.66 -2.52
C GLU A 55 21.37 -20.17 -2.85
N ILE A 56 22.27 -19.61 -3.65
CA ILE A 56 22.17 -18.23 -4.15
C ILE A 56 20.86 -18.02 -4.89
N LEU A 57 20.56 -18.88 -5.87
CA LEU A 57 19.32 -18.80 -6.66
C LEU A 57 18.08 -18.98 -5.79
N ASN A 58 18.08 -19.97 -4.88
CA ASN A 58 16.96 -20.20 -3.96
C ASN A 58 16.70 -18.99 -3.05
N ARG A 59 17.74 -18.35 -2.51
CA ARG A 59 17.58 -17.17 -1.62
C ARG A 59 17.12 -15.94 -2.41
N LEU A 60 17.65 -15.72 -3.61
CA LEU A 60 17.21 -14.63 -4.48
C LEU A 60 15.76 -14.81 -4.94
N GLU A 61 15.36 -16.01 -5.34
CA GLU A 61 13.97 -16.30 -5.73
C GLU A 61 13.02 -16.09 -4.55
N LYS A 62 13.42 -16.51 -3.34
CA LYS A 62 12.65 -16.26 -2.12
C LYS A 62 12.46 -14.77 -1.84
N ALA A 63 13.50 -13.96 -2.06
CA ALA A 63 13.47 -12.51 -1.81
C ALA A 63 12.67 -11.74 -2.88
N TYR A 64 12.78 -12.11 -4.16
CA TYR A 64 12.36 -11.26 -5.28
C TYR A 64 11.29 -11.85 -6.20
N CYS A 65 11.03 -13.16 -6.17
CA CYS A 65 10.17 -13.82 -7.17
C CYS A 65 8.91 -14.49 -6.61
N ARG A 66 8.68 -14.41 -5.29
CA ARG A 66 7.47 -14.98 -4.64
C ARG A 66 6.25 -14.07 -4.79
N HIS A 67 5.66 -13.63 -3.69
CA HIS A 67 4.43 -12.82 -3.66
C HIS A 67 4.70 -11.31 -3.56
N ILE A 68 5.98 -10.93 -3.59
CA ILE A 68 6.44 -9.54 -3.58
C ILE A 68 7.37 -9.39 -4.78
N GLY A 69 7.09 -8.40 -5.62
CA GLY A 69 8.00 -7.91 -6.65
C GLY A 69 8.54 -6.56 -6.18
N ALA A 70 9.86 -6.43 -6.10
CA ALA A 70 10.49 -5.22 -5.60
C ALA A 70 11.25 -4.52 -6.73
N GLU A 71 10.75 -3.36 -7.16
CA GLU A 71 11.41 -2.47 -8.12
C GLU A 71 12.01 -1.31 -7.35
N PHE A 72 13.34 -1.28 -7.24
CA PHE A 72 14.07 -0.23 -6.51
C PHE A 72 15.44 0.08 -7.09
N MET A 73 15.90 -0.73 -8.06
CA MET A 73 17.23 -0.59 -8.63
C MET A 73 17.39 0.65 -9.51
N PHE A 74 16.29 1.35 -9.84
CA PHE A 74 16.30 2.66 -10.49
C PHE A 74 16.66 3.80 -9.53
N ILE A 75 16.67 3.55 -8.22
CA ILE A 75 17.05 4.54 -7.22
C ILE A 75 18.55 4.81 -7.30
N ASN A 76 18.93 6.07 -7.57
CA ASN A 76 20.33 6.47 -7.70
C ASN A 76 21.14 6.35 -6.39
N SER A 77 20.49 6.42 -5.23
CA SER A 77 21.16 6.32 -3.93
C SER A 77 21.50 4.86 -3.59
N LEU A 78 22.80 4.56 -3.54
CA LEU A 78 23.30 3.24 -3.12
C LEU A 78 22.91 2.91 -1.68
N GLU A 79 22.86 3.91 -0.79
CA GLU A 79 22.44 3.73 0.60
C GLU A 79 20.99 3.23 0.68
N GLN A 80 20.09 3.87 -0.07
CA GLN A 80 18.68 3.48 -0.12
C GLN A 80 18.51 2.09 -0.76
N CYS A 81 19.21 1.81 -1.86
CA CYS A 81 19.23 0.48 -2.47
C CYS A 81 19.69 -0.59 -1.46
N ASN A 82 20.78 -0.35 -0.75
CA ASN A 82 21.31 -1.29 0.25
C ASN A 82 20.38 -1.44 1.46
N TRP A 83 19.69 -0.39 1.87
CA TRP A 83 18.68 -0.43 2.93
C TRP A 83 17.50 -1.35 2.55
N ILE A 84 17.09 -1.35 1.28
CA ILE A 84 16.04 -2.22 0.74
C ILE A 84 16.56 -3.65 0.63
N ARG A 85 17.73 -3.87 0.02
CA ARG A 85 18.35 -5.21 -0.08
C ARG A 85 18.48 -5.85 1.28
N LYS A 86 18.98 -5.13 2.29
CA LYS A 86 19.11 -5.66 3.65
C LYS A 86 17.77 -6.13 4.22
N ARG A 87 16.66 -5.49 3.88
CA ARG A 87 15.31 -5.87 4.37
C ARG A 87 14.67 -7.01 3.58
N LEU A 88 15.06 -7.24 2.33
CA LEU A 88 14.47 -8.30 1.49
C LEU A 88 15.33 -9.55 1.46
N GLU A 89 16.64 -9.39 1.37
CA GLU A 89 17.60 -10.48 1.18
C GLU A 89 18.05 -11.13 2.49
N SER A 90 17.92 -10.43 3.63
CA SER A 90 18.31 -11.03 4.91
C SER A 90 17.53 -12.34 5.14
N PRO A 91 18.20 -13.41 5.60
CA PRO A 91 17.52 -14.66 5.92
C PRO A 91 16.33 -14.43 6.84
N ASN A 92 15.21 -15.07 6.52
CA ASN A 92 13.95 -15.01 7.27
C ASN A 92 13.29 -13.62 7.35
N ALA A 93 13.69 -12.65 6.52
CA ALA A 93 13.16 -11.28 6.60
C ALA A 93 11.63 -11.17 6.38
N LEU A 94 11.05 -12.12 5.64
CA LEU A 94 9.62 -12.18 5.36
C LEU A 94 8.87 -13.18 6.24
N GLU A 95 9.52 -13.78 7.24
CA GLU A 95 8.85 -14.69 8.16
C GLU A 95 7.92 -13.94 9.11
N ILE A 96 6.72 -14.49 9.29
CA ILE A 96 5.66 -13.90 10.11
C ILE A 96 5.37 -14.87 11.25
N SER A 97 5.35 -14.35 12.48
CA SER A 97 5.07 -15.14 13.68
C SER A 97 3.62 -15.63 13.72
N ALA A 98 3.34 -16.67 14.52
CA ALA A 98 1.99 -17.19 14.68
C ALA A 98 1.00 -16.13 15.18
N ASP A 99 1.43 -15.25 16.08
CA ASP A 99 0.58 -14.19 16.62
C ASP A 99 0.31 -13.07 15.61
N GLN A 100 1.30 -12.72 14.80
CA GLN A 100 1.11 -11.79 13.68
C GLN A 100 0.13 -12.39 12.65
N LYS A 101 0.24 -13.68 12.33
CA LYS A 101 -0.73 -14.37 11.44
C LYS A 101 -2.16 -14.31 12.00
N ARG A 102 -2.34 -14.58 13.31
CA ARG A 102 -3.65 -14.47 13.98
C ARG A 102 -4.19 -13.04 13.94
N LEU A 103 -3.34 -12.04 14.15
CA LEU A 103 -3.72 -10.63 14.09
C LEU A 103 -4.15 -10.21 12.68
N ILE A 104 -3.41 -10.61 11.65
CA ILE A 104 -3.74 -10.36 10.24
C ILE A 104 -5.10 -11.02 9.91
N LEU A 105 -5.28 -12.30 10.28
CA LEU A 105 -6.54 -13.01 10.07
C LEU A 105 -7.71 -12.29 10.75
N ALA A 106 -7.55 -11.88 12.01
CA ALA A 106 -8.60 -11.17 12.74
C ALA A 106 -8.98 -9.82 12.10
N ARG A 107 -8.01 -9.11 11.51
CA ARG A 107 -8.26 -7.86 10.76
C ARG A 107 -8.99 -8.16 9.45
N LEU A 108 -8.60 -9.21 8.75
CA LEU A 108 -9.22 -9.65 7.51
C LEU A 108 -10.68 -10.09 7.73
N THR A 109 -10.93 -10.92 8.75
CA THR A 109 -12.29 -11.37 9.12
C THR A 109 -13.22 -10.19 9.42
N ARG A 110 -12.74 -9.14 10.10
CA ARG A 110 -13.53 -7.93 10.33
C ARG A 110 -13.84 -7.17 9.03
N SER A 111 -12.87 -7.09 8.12
CA SER A 111 -13.06 -6.46 6.81
C SER A 111 -14.13 -7.20 6.00
N THR A 112 -13.96 -8.51 5.81
CA THR A 112 -14.89 -9.36 5.06
C THR A 112 -16.28 -9.39 5.70
N GLY A 113 -16.36 -9.52 7.02
CA GLY A 113 -17.63 -9.52 7.74
C GLY A 113 -18.38 -8.19 7.65
N PHE A 114 -17.66 -7.06 7.62
CA PHE A 114 -18.27 -5.75 7.43
C PHE A 114 -18.88 -5.61 6.03
N GLU A 115 -18.16 -6.01 4.97
CA GLU A 115 -18.71 -5.98 3.61
C GLU A 115 -19.91 -6.91 3.44
N ALA A 116 -19.81 -8.14 3.94
CA ALA A 116 -20.91 -9.10 3.88
C ALA A 116 -22.16 -8.59 4.63
N PHE A 117 -21.98 -7.90 5.76
CA PHE A 117 -23.07 -7.28 6.49
C PHE A 117 -23.74 -6.17 5.68
N LEU A 118 -22.96 -5.24 5.11
CA LEU A 118 -23.48 -4.15 4.28
C LEU A 118 -24.23 -4.70 3.07
N ALA A 119 -23.66 -5.68 2.37
CA ALA A 119 -24.27 -6.31 1.20
C ALA A 119 -25.62 -6.97 1.53
N ARG A 120 -25.74 -7.60 2.70
CA ARG A 120 -27.00 -8.22 3.14
C ARG A 120 -28.04 -7.21 3.59
N LYS A 121 -27.63 -6.16 4.32
CA LYS A 121 -28.55 -5.19 4.92
C LYS A 121 -29.07 -4.16 3.91
N TRP A 122 -28.22 -3.75 2.96
CA TRP A 122 -28.53 -2.75 1.93
C TRP A 122 -28.11 -3.26 0.54
N SER A 123 -28.80 -4.30 0.06
CA SER A 123 -28.44 -5.00 -1.19
C SER A 123 -28.47 -4.13 -2.44
N SER A 124 -29.30 -3.09 -2.46
CA SER A 124 -29.51 -2.21 -3.62
C SER A 124 -28.70 -0.91 -3.55
N GLU A 125 -28.03 -0.64 -2.42
CA GLU A 125 -27.27 0.59 -2.22
C GLU A 125 -25.86 0.48 -2.80
N LYS A 126 -25.43 1.51 -3.54
CA LYS A 126 -24.02 1.65 -3.92
C LYS A 126 -23.17 1.91 -2.67
N ARG A 127 -22.24 0.99 -2.42
CA ARG A 127 -21.31 1.04 -1.28
C ARG A 127 -19.83 1.03 -1.65
N PHE A 128 -19.50 0.73 -2.91
CA PHE A 128 -18.12 0.60 -3.40
C PHE A 128 -17.26 -0.31 -2.51
N GLY A 129 -17.76 -1.53 -2.28
CA GLY A 129 -17.17 -2.48 -1.34
C GLY A 129 -15.74 -2.91 -1.68
N LEU A 130 -15.02 -3.37 -0.66
CA LEU A 130 -13.61 -3.76 -0.76
C LEU A 130 -13.41 -5.24 -1.15
N GLU A 131 -14.44 -5.96 -1.59
CA GLU A 131 -14.34 -7.40 -1.89
C GLU A 131 -13.26 -7.75 -2.93
N GLY A 132 -12.46 -8.76 -2.63
CA GLY A 132 -11.27 -9.14 -3.40
C GLY A 132 -10.03 -8.31 -3.08
N CYS A 133 -10.16 -7.22 -2.31
CA CYS A 133 -9.07 -6.33 -1.91
C CYS A 133 -9.03 -6.14 -0.38
N GLU A 134 -9.64 -7.03 0.40
CA GLU A 134 -9.78 -6.88 1.86
C GLU A 134 -8.45 -6.85 2.60
N ILE A 135 -7.38 -7.36 1.97
CA ILE A 135 -6.00 -7.29 2.46
C ILE A 135 -5.51 -5.85 2.69
N LEU A 136 -6.15 -4.87 2.04
CA LEU A 136 -5.89 -3.45 2.27
C LEU A 136 -6.07 -3.06 3.74
N ILE A 137 -7.04 -3.65 4.45
CA ILE A 137 -7.30 -3.32 5.86
C ILE A 137 -6.14 -3.75 6.78
N PRO A 138 -5.68 -5.02 6.80
CA PRO A 138 -4.50 -5.38 7.58
C PRO A 138 -3.24 -4.63 7.13
N ALA A 139 -3.04 -4.39 5.83
CA ALA A 139 -1.91 -3.61 5.33
C ALA A 139 -1.89 -2.17 5.87
N MET A 140 -2.99 -1.43 5.72
CA MET A 140 -3.14 -0.08 6.26
C MET A 140 -2.90 -0.03 7.77
N LYS A 141 -3.48 -0.98 8.51
CA LYS A 141 -3.26 -1.04 9.96
C LYS A 141 -1.80 -1.35 10.30
N GLN A 142 -1.11 -2.19 9.53
CA GLN A 142 0.30 -2.49 9.75
C GLN A 142 1.19 -1.26 9.51
N VAL A 143 0.89 -0.47 8.47
CA VAL A 143 1.54 0.83 8.23
C VAL A 143 1.34 1.74 9.44
N ILE A 144 0.10 1.94 9.88
CA ILE A 144 -0.22 2.80 11.03
C ILE A 144 0.49 2.32 12.31
N ASP A 145 0.48 1.02 12.59
CA ASP A 145 1.14 0.46 13.77
C ASP A 145 2.64 0.73 13.76
N LYS A 146 3.30 0.52 12.61
CA LYS A 146 4.73 0.79 12.46
C LYS A 146 5.06 2.27 12.50
N SER A 147 4.28 3.12 11.84
CA SER A 147 4.45 4.58 11.91
C SER A 147 4.35 5.08 13.35
N THR A 148 3.37 4.57 14.10
CA THR A 148 3.20 4.93 15.53
C THR A 148 4.40 4.47 16.38
N GLU A 149 4.94 3.28 16.10
CA GLU A 149 6.16 2.76 16.74
C GLU A 149 7.33 3.73 16.54
N TYR A 150 7.51 4.23 15.32
CA TYR A 150 8.55 5.20 14.94
C TYR A 150 8.29 6.64 15.40
N GLY A 151 7.16 6.94 16.04
CA GLY A 151 6.89 8.25 16.64
C GLY A 151 5.93 9.14 15.88
N VAL A 152 5.30 8.65 14.81
CA VAL A 152 4.21 9.37 14.14
C VAL A 152 3.00 9.50 15.07
N GLU A 153 2.50 10.72 15.20
CA GLU A 153 1.37 11.10 16.05
C GLU A 153 0.12 11.43 15.23
N SER A 154 0.27 11.85 13.96
CA SER A 154 -0.85 12.18 13.07
C SER A 154 -0.65 11.63 11.67
N ILE A 155 -1.73 11.09 11.10
CA ILE A 155 -1.77 10.58 9.74
C ILE A 155 -2.95 11.23 9.01
N VAL A 156 -2.64 11.94 7.93
CA VAL A 156 -3.62 12.49 7.00
C VAL A 156 -3.76 11.57 5.81
N MET A 157 -4.99 11.21 5.45
CA MET A 157 -5.31 10.22 4.44
C MET A 157 -6.17 10.80 3.31
N GLY A 158 -5.81 10.47 2.08
CA GLY A 158 -6.66 10.61 0.89
C GLY A 158 -6.98 9.24 0.32
N MET A 159 -8.22 9.04 -0.15
CA MET A 159 -8.61 7.79 -0.79
C MET A 159 -9.82 7.96 -1.71
N PRO A 160 -9.95 7.12 -2.75
CA PRO A 160 -11.14 7.06 -3.59
C PRO A 160 -12.31 6.40 -2.84
N HIS A 161 -13.39 6.15 -3.57
CA HIS A 161 -14.60 5.50 -3.05
C HIS A 161 -14.39 4.02 -2.68
N ARG A 162 -13.46 3.30 -3.33
CA ARG A 162 -13.22 1.85 -3.15
C ARG A 162 -12.84 1.53 -1.70
N GLY A 163 -13.70 0.79 -1.00
CA GLY A 163 -13.48 0.35 0.37
C GLY A 163 -13.51 1.46 1.43
N ARG A 164 -13.99 2.66 1.10
CA ARG A 164 -13.96 3.81 2.02
C ARG A 164 -14.68 3.57 3.33
N LEU A 165 -15.90 3.02 3.28
CA LEU A 165 -16.66 2.69 4.49
C LEU A 165 -15.93 1.67 5.37
N ASN A 166 -15.22 0.74 4.75
CA ASN A 166 -14.43 -0.28 5.43
C ASN A 166 -13.20 0.34 6.13
N ILE A 167 -12.49 1.26 5.46
CA ILE A 167 -11.40 2.02 6.09
C ILE A 167 -11.93 2.87 7.26
N LEU A 168 -13.05 3.57 7.09
CA LEU A 168 -13.66 4.34 8.17
C LEU A 168 -13.98 3.46 9.39
N ALA A 169 -14.61 2.30 9.18
CA ALA A 169 -14.99 1.38 10.26
C ALA A 169 -13.80 0.65 10.90
N ASN A 170 -12.92 0.05 10.09
CA ASN A 170 -11.93 -0.92 10.55
C ASN A 170 -10.53 -0.34 10.79
N VAL A 171 -10.18 0.76 10.10
CA VAL A 171 -8.90 1.48 10.25
C VAL A 171 -9.07 2.68 11.18
N CYS A 172 -9.97 3.60 10.83
CA CYS A 172 -10.18 4.83 11.59
C CYS A 172 -10.93 4.55 12.90
N ARG A 173 -11.77 3.50 12.95
CA ARG A 173 -12.68 3.17 14.07
C ARG A 173 -13.81 4.18 14.25
N LYS A 174 -14.33 4.72 13.13
CA LYS A 174 -15.55 5.52 13.16
C LYS A 174 -16.69 4.67 13.72
N PRO A 175 -17.46 5.17 14.71
CA PRO A 175 -18.56 4.42 15.30
C PRO A 175 -19.53 3.91 14.22
N LEU A 176 -19.89 2.63 14.31
CA LEU A 176 -20.71 1.98 13.28
C LEU A 176 -22.09 2.63 13.13
N ASN A 177 -22.69 3.09 14.23
CA ASN A 177 -23.95 3.83 14.19
C ASN A 177 -23.85 5.09 13.32
N GLN A 178 -22.76 5.86 13.41
CA GLN A 178 -22.56 7.04 12.55
C GLN A 178 -22.37 6.69 11.07
N ILE A 179 -21.90 5.49 10.75
CA ILE A 179 -21.79 5.01 9.37
C ILE A 179 -23.16 4.53 8.88
N PHE A 180 -23.86 3.73 9.69
CA PHE A 180 -25.13 3.10 9.33
C PHE A 180 -26.27 4.09 9.21
N THR A 181 -26.28 5.18 9.98
CA THR A 181 -27.29 6.23 9.83
C THR A 181 -27.24 6.88 8.46
N GLN A 182 -26.07 6.94 7.80
CA GLN A 182 -25.93 7.49 6.44
C GLN A 182 -26.52 6.61 5.33
N PHE A 183 -27.00 5.41 5.67
CA PHE A 183 -27.78 4.57 4.77
C PHE A 183 -29.29 4.80 4.91
N ALA A 184 -29.73 5.53 5.94
CA ALA A 184 -31.08 6.03 6.00
C ALA A 184 -31.18 7.32 5.15
N GLY A 185 -32.38 7.64 4.65
CA GLY A 185 -32.65 8.98 4.15
C GLY A 185 -32.55 9.96 5.31
N LEU A 186 -31.43 10.67 5.41
CA LEU A 186 -31.22 11.68 6.44
C LEU A 186 -31.75 13.01 5.92
N GLU A 187 -32.57 13.68 6.73
CA GLU A 187 -32.83 15.11 6.55
C GLU A 187 -31.57 15.88 6.99
N ALA A 188 -31.22 16.93 6.25
CA ALA A 188 -30.06 17.75 6.59
C ALA A 188 -30.32 18.48 7.92
N GLU A 189 -29.51 18.20 8.93
CA GLU A 189 -29.56 18.88 10.23
C GLU A 189 -28.64 20.12 10.27
N ASP A 190 -27.62 20.16 9.41
CA ASP A 190 -26.61 21.23 9.31
C ASP A 190 -26.83 22.15 8.09
N ASP A 191 -26.28 23.36 8.15
CA ASP A 191 -26.20 24.30 7.01
C ASP A 191 -25.34 23.72 5.87
N GLY A 192 -25.99 23.26 4.80
CA GLY A 192 -25.33 22.84 3.58
C GLY A 192 -26.14 21.86 2.74
N SER A 193 -25.74 21.65 1.49
CA SER A 193 -26.38 20.68 0.58
C SER A 193 -26.08 19.22 0.94
N GLY A 194 -25.13 18.98 1.85
CA GLY A 194 -24.57 17.66 2.12
C GLY A 194 -23.74 17.09 0.94
N ASP A 195 -23.29 15.84 1.10
CA ASP A 195 -22.65 15.04 0.06
C ASP A 195 -22.87 13.54 0.37
N VAL A 196 -22.56 12.66 -0.57
CA VAL A 196 -22.71 11.21 -0.41
C VAL A 196 -21.76 10.64 0.65
N LYS A 197 -22.22 9.59 1.34
CA LYS A 197 -21.54 8.90 2.46
C LYS A 197 -20.06 8.56 2.23
N TYR A 198 -19.66 8.32 0.99
CA TYR A 198 -18.28 7.97 0.61
C TYR A 198 -17.45 9.17 0.10
N HIS A 199 -17.90 10.42 0.27
CA HIS A 199 -17.10 11.64 0.09
C HIS A 199 -16.75 12.31 1.41
N LEU A 200 -17.55 12.08 2.45
CA LEU A 200 -17.37 12.72 3.76
C LEU A 200 -16.02 12.37 4.39
N GLY A 201 -15.37 13.38 4.97
CA GLY A 201 -14.15 13.21 5.74
C GLY A 201 -14.41 12.63 7.12
N THR A 202 -13.34 12.31 7.84
CA THR A 202 -13.41 11.97 9.26
C THR A 202 -12.17 12.47 9.97
N TYR A 203 -12.32 12.79 11.25
CA TYR A 203 -11.21 12.98 12.17
C TYR A 203 -11.45 12.11 13.40
N ILE A 204 -10.45 11.31 13.78
CA ILE A 204 -10.52 10.44 14.96
C ILE A 204 -9.17 10.47 15.66
N GLU A 205 -9.19 10.75 16.96
CA GLU A 205 -8.06 10.55 17.85
C GLU A 205 -8.34 9.31 18.72
N ARG A 206 -7.39 8.37 18.75
CA ARG A 206 -7.54 7.15 19.53
C ARG A 206 -6.20 6.58 19.98
N LEU A 207 -6.25 5.76 21.03
CA LEU A 207 -5.12 4.93 21.43
C LEU A 207 -4.87 3.82 20.40
N ASN A 208 -3.64 3.72 19.89
CA ASN A 208 -3.20 2.53 19.18
C ASN A 208 -2.85 1.45 20.22
N ARG A 209 -3.67 0.39 20.28
CA ARG A 209 -3.49 -0.71 21.26
C ARG A 209 -2.26 -1.58 21.03
N ILE A 210 -1.62 -1.49 19.86
CA ILE A 210 -0.38 -2.25 19.58
C ILE A 210 0.82 -1.54 20.22
N THR A 211 0.87 -0.21 20.14
CA THR A 211 2.00 0.60 20.61
C THR A 211 1.73 1.36 21.90
N ASN A 212 0.48 1.38 22.37
CA ASN A 212 -0.01 2.18 23.50
C ASN A 212 0.29 3.68 23.38
N LYS A 213 0.36 4.21 22.15
CA LYS A 213 0.49 5.63 21.87
C LYS A 213 -0.80 6.18 21.25
N ASN A 214 -1.12 7.43 21.53
CA ASN A 214 -2.23 8.10 20.86
C ASN A 214 -1.85 8.41 19.42
N ILE A 215 -2.83 8.28 18.53
CA ILE A 215 -2.69 8.62 17.11
C ILE A 215 -3.93 9.33 16.60
N ARG A 216 -3.70 10.37 15.81
CA ARG A 216 -4.73 11.09 15.07
C ARG A 216 -4.80 10.57 13.65
N LEU A 217 -6.01 10.26 13.21
CA LEU A 217 -6.30 9.78 11.87
C LEU A 217 -7.31 10.73 11.25
N ALA A 218 -6.91 11.40 10.18
CA ALA A 218 -7.78 12.27 9.41
C ALA A 218 -7.95 11.71 8.00
N VAL A 219 -9.19 11.48 7.55
CA VAL A 219 -9.50 11.22 6.14
C VAL A 219 -10.07 12.50 5.56
N VAL A 220 -9.44 13.00 4.50
CA VAL A 220 -9.88 14.21 3.80
C VAL A 220 -11.19 13.95 3.06
N ALA A 221 -12.09 14.94 3.09
CA ALA A 221 -13.29 14.89 2.25
C ALA A 221 -12.88 15.10 0.79
N ASN A 222 -13.48 14.37 -0.15
CA ASN A 222 -13.10 14.45 -1.55
C ASN A 222 -14.32 14.33 -2.47
N PRO A 223 -14.32 15.04 -3.60
CA PRO A 223 -15.33 14.85 -4.63
C PRO A 223 -15.15 13.52 -5.36
N SER A 224 -16.04 13.24 -6.31
CA SER A 224 -15.92 12.08 -7.21
C SER A 224 -14.74 12.17 -8.21
N HIS A 225 -14.14 13.35 -8.39
CA HIS A 225 -12.95 13.54 -9.23
C HIS A 225 -11.77 12.80 -8.58
N LEU A 226 -11.43 11.63 -9.12
CA LEU A 226 -10.36 10.78 -8.59
C LEU A 226 -9.02 11.53 -8.62
N GLU A 227 -8.16 11.23 -7.65
CA GLU A 227 -6.83 11.83 -7.45
C GLU A 227 -6.81 13.35 -7.14
N ALA A 228 -7.91 14.09 -7.33
CA ALA A 228 -7.98 15.52 -7.02
C ALA A 228 -7.76 15.86 -5.52
N ALA A 229 -7.91 14.87 -4.64
CA ALA A 229 -7.65 15.02 -3.21
C ALA A 229 -6.16 14.88 -2.83
N ASP A 230 -5.31 14.37 -3.74
CA ASP A 230 -3.90 14.10 -3.47
C ASP A 230 -3.14 15.36 -3.04
N PRO A 231 -3.17 16.49 -3.80
CA PRO A 231 -2.48 17.70 -3.37
C PRO A 231 -3.13 18.33 -2.14
N VAL A 232 -4.44 18.13 -1.92
CA VAL A 232 -5.16 18.62 -0.73
C VAL A 232 -4.64 17.93 0.53
N VAL A 233 -4.39 16.62 0.46
CA VAL A 233 -3.79 15.85 1.56
C VAL A 233 -2.36 16.32 1.82
N GLN A 234 -1.55 16.57 0.78
CA GLN A 234 -0.20 17.10 0.97
C GLN A 234 -0.22 18.47 1.65
N GLY A 235 -1.05 19.41 1.18
CA GLY A 235 -1.19 20.73 1.79
C GLY A 235 -1.66 20.65 3.25
N LYS A 236 -2.64 19.79 3.56
CA LYS A 236 -3.09 19.57 4.94
C LYS A 236 -2.01 18.96 5.83
N THR A 237 -1.25 18.00 5.30
CA THR A 237 -0.14 17.34 6.01
C THR A 237 0.95 18.37 6.32
N ARG A 238 1.35 19.17 5.33
CA ARG A 238 2.33 20.25 5.48
C ARG A 238 1.88 21.29 6.50
N ALA A 239 0.61 21.69 6.46
CA ALA A 239 0.05 22.61 7.45
C ALA A 239 0.12 22.02 8.87
N GLU A 240 -0.24 20.75 9.04
CA GLU A 240 -0.15 20.10 10.35
C GLU A 240 1.30 19.92 10.83
N GLN A 241 2.26 19.64 9.93
CA GLN A 241 3.69 19.65 10.24
C GLN A 241 4.14 21.01 10.77
N PHE A 242 3.76 22.09 10.08
CA PHE A 242 4.07 23.47 10.48
C PHE A 242 3.54 23.80 11.88
N TYR A 243 2.24 23.58 12.13
CA TYR A 243 1.64 23.91 13.43
C TYR A 243 2.17 23.08 14.60
N ARG A 244 2.82 21.93 14.32
CA ARG A 244 3.43 21.06 15.33
C ARG A 244 4.95 21.26 15.47
N GLY A 245 5.54 22.15 14.68
CA GLY A 245 6.99 22.30 14.61
C GLY A 245 7.70 21.03 14.12
N ASP A 246 7.06 20.24 13.26
CA ASP A 246 7.59 19.00 12.70
C ASP A 246 8.36 19.25 11.39
N GLY A 247 9.41 20.07 11.46
CA GLY A 247 10.21 20.47 10.30
C GLY A 247 11.04 19.34 9.66
N GLU A 248 11.08 18.15 10.28
CA GLU A 248 11.74 16.95 9.75
C GLU A 248 10.73 15.87 9.30
N GLY A 249 9.42 16.13 9.41
CA GLY A 249 8.36 15.18 9.03
C GLY A 249 8.35 13.87 9.82
N LYS A 250 8.72 13.90 11.10
CA LYS A 250 8.81 12.72 11.98
C LYS A 250 7.54 12.43 12.77
N LYS A 251 6.65 13.42 12.92
CA LYS A 251 5.42 13.33 13.74
C LYS A 251 4.15 13.26 12.90
N VAL A 252 4.15 13.86 11.72
CA VAL A 252 2.98 13.92 10.82
C VAL A 252 3.35 13.34 9.47
N MET A 253 2.55 12.40 8.99
CA MET A 253 2.73 11.81 7.66
C MET A 253 1.41 11.77 6.88
N SER A 254 1.54 11.55 5.58
CA SER A 254 0.42 11.31 4.68
C SER A 254 0.38 9.87 4.18
N ILE A 255 -0.83 9.37 3.94
CA ILE A 255 -1.08 8.14 3.18
C ILE A 255 -2.08 8.45 2.08
N LEU A 256 -1.72 8.14 0.83
CA LEU A 256 -2.60 8.28 -0.32
C LEU A 256 -2.96 6.92 -0.87
N LEU A 257 -4.26 6.67 -1.02
CA LEU A 257 -4.78 5.47 -1.64
C LEU A 257 -5.32 5.81 -3.01
N HIS A 258 -5.09 4.93 -3.99
CA HIS A 258 -5.42 5.17 -5.40
C HIS A 258 -6.10 3.95 -6.02
N GLY A 259 -6.80 4.15 -7.14
CA GLY A 259 -7.19 3.06 -8.05
C GLY A 259 -6.17 2.93 -9.18
N ASP A 260 -5.95 1.72 -9.71
CA ASP A 260 -4.96 1.48 -10.77
C ASP A 260 -5.14 2.37 -12.00
N ALA A 261 -6.36 2.43 -12.56
CA ALA A 261 -6.63 3.19 -13.77
C ALA A 261 -6.53 4.71 -13.57
N ALA A 262 -6.89 5.19 -12.36
CA ALA A 262 -6.85 6.61 -12.04
C ALA A 262 -5.41 7.08 -11.74
N PHE A 263 -4.64 6.26 -11.03
CA PHE A 263 -3.25 6.57 -10.66
C PHE A 263 -2.35 6.82 -11.87
N CYS A 264 -2.45 5.98 -12.90
CA CYS A 264 -1.68 6.15 -14.14
C CYS A 264 -2.30 7.12 -15.15
N GLY A 265 -3.57 7.50 -14.96
CA GLY A 265 -4.34 8.26 -15.96
C GLY A 265 -4.56 9.73 -15.62
N GLN A 266 -4.47 10.12 -14.35
CA GLN A 266 -4.70 11.50 -13.91
C GLN A 266 -3.37 12.26 -13.72
N GLY A 267 -3.18 13.36 -14.47
CA GLY A 267 -1.95 14.16 -14.42
C GLY A 267 -1.63 14.74 -13.04
N VAL A 268 -2.66 14.98 -12.21
CA VAL A 268 -2.49 15.49 -10.84
C VAL A 268 -1.66 14.57 -9.94
N VAL A 269 -1.59 13.26 -10.25
CA VAL A 269 -0.73 12.30 -9.54
C VAL A 269 0.74 12.65 -9.75
N PHE A 270 1.14 12.81 -11.02
CA PHE A 270 2.50 13.24 -11.38
C PHE A 270 2.81 14.62 -10.79
N GLU A 271 1.89 15.58 -10.95
CA GLU A 271 2.07 16.93 -10.38
C GLU A 271 2.30 16.87 -8.87
N THR A 272 1.53 16.06 -8.14
CA THR A 272 1.66 15.92 -6.68
C THR A 272 2.97 15.25 -6.29
N MET A 273 3.39 14.20 -6.99
CA MET A 273 4.69 13.56 -6.76
C MET A 273 5.85 14.54 -6.99
N HIS A 274 5.75 15.40 -8.00
CA HIS A 274 6.79 16.39 -8.30
C HIS A 274 6.98 17.42 -7.17
N LEU A 275 6.01 17.56 -6.26
CA LEU A 275 6.11 18.42 -5.08
C LEU A 275 6.90 17.78 -3.93
N SER A 276 7.20 16.47 -3.99
CA SER A 276 7.66 15.69 -2.83
C SER A 276 8.96 16.19 -2.20
N ASP A 277 9.84 16.81 -3.00
CA ASP A 277 11.16 17.28 -2.58
C ASP A 277 11.34 18.81 -2.70
N LEU A 278 10.25 19.54 -3.02
CA LEU A 278 10.31 21.00 -3.04
C LEU A 278 10.29 21.55 -1.61
N PRO A 279 11.19 22.50 -1.23
CA PRO A 279 11.34 22.94 0.16
C PRO A 279 10.05 23.40 0.87
N ASP A 280 9.16 24.07 0.13
CA ASP A 280 7.93 24.63 0.68
C ASP A 280 6.72 23.68 0.61
N TYR A 281 6.84 22.58 -0.16
CA TYR A 281 5.75 21.63 -0.39
C TYR A 281 6.01 20.25 0.20
N THR A 282 7.29 19.91 0.44
CA THR A 282 7.67 18.59 0.93
C THR A 282 7.00 18.27 2.26
N THR A 283 6.48 17.05 2.33
CA THR A 283 5.97 16.42 3.55
C THR A 283 6.96 15.39 4.09
N HIS A 284 8.19 15.35 3.56
CA HIS A 284 9.24 14.38 3.85
C HIS A 284 8.88 12.93 3.47
N GLY A 285 8.01 12.79 2.47
CA GLY A 285 7.60 11.51 1.89
C GLY A 285 6.14 11.15 2.22
N THR A 286 5.53 10.38 1.33
CA THR A 286 4.14 9.91 1.44
C THR A 286 4.10 8.41 1.17
N ILE A 287 3.28 7.66 1.90
CA ILE A 287 3.02 6.26 1.56
C ILE A 287 1.87 6.22 0.57
N HIS A 288 2.15 5.75 -0.66
CA HIS A 288 1.15 5.53 -1.70
C HIS A 288 0.73 4.05 -1.72
N ILE A 289 -0.57 3.79 -1.78
CA ILE A 289 -1.13 2.44 -1.87
C ILE A 289 -2.13 2.39 -3.02
N VAL A 290 -1.74 1.74 -4.11
CA VAL A 290 -2.64 1.53 -5.26
C VAL A 290 -3.42 0.24 -5.06
N VAL A 291 -4.75 0.35 -4.98
CA VAL A 291 -5.65 -0.81 -4.99
C VAL A 291 -5.79 -1.29 -6.43
N ASN A 292 -4.81 -2.05 -6.88
CA ASN A 292 -4.78 -2.63 -8.22
C ASN A 292 -5.68 -3.88 -8.30
N ASN A 293 -6.95 -3.65 -8.59
CA ASN A 293 -7.95 -4.67 -8.88
C ASN A 293 -7.99 -5.05 -10.37
N GLN A 294 -7.03 -4.58 -11.17
CA GLN A 294 -6.85 -4.90 -12.59
C GLN A 294 -8.04 -4.52 -13.48
N ILE A 295 -8.83 -3.52 -13.07
CA ILE A 295 -9.95 -3.03 -13.86
C ILE A 295 -10.37 -1.61 -13.48
N GLY A 296 -10.48 -0.75 -14.48
CA GLY A 296 -11.04 0.60 -14.35
C GLY A 296 -12.50 0.64 -14.77
N PHE A 297 -13.43 0.39 -13.84
CA PHE A 297 -14.86 0.26 -14.12
C PHE A 297 -15.16 -0.86 -15.14
N THR A 298 -15.19 -0.55 -16.45
CA THR A 298 -15.34 -1.52 -17.55
C THR A 298 -14.08 -1.64 -18.41
N THR A 299 -13.06 -0.81 -18.15
CA THR A 299 -11.87 -0.68 -18.98
C THR A 299 -10.77 -1.62 -18.50
N ASP A 300 -10.27 -2.44 -19.41
CA ASP A 300 -9.13 -3.32 -19.20
C ASP A 300 -7.82 -2.52 -19.07
N PRO A 301 -6.88 -2.92 -18.19
CA PRO A 301 -5.55 -2.33 -18.05
C PRO A 301 -4.81 -2.00 -19.35
N ARG A 302 -4.93 -2.83 -20.39
CA ARG A 302 -4.29 -2.64 -21.71
C ARG A 302 -4.82 -1.40 -22.46
N HIS A 303 -5.98 -0.89 -22.05
CA HIS A 303 -6.60 0.31 -22.57
C HIS A 303 -6.56 1.48 -21.58
N SER A 304 -6.01 1.29 -20.38
CA SER A 304 -5.92 2.34 -19.36
C SER A 304 -4.53 2.99 -19.27
N ARG A 305 -3.47 2.33 -19.78
CA ARG A 305 -2.08 2.79 -19.69
C ARG A 305 -1.20 2.23 -20.80
N SER A 306 -0.07 2.90 -21.02
CA SER A 306 0.96 2.49 -21.99
C SER A 306 2.20 1.84 -21.35
N SER A 307 2.19 1.67 -20.01
CA SER A 307 3.29 1.10 -19.24
C SER A 307 2.89 -0.25 -18.63
N PRO A 308 3.83 -1.16 -18.32
CA PRO A 308 3.51 -2.46 -17.75
C PRO A 308 2.73 -2.36 -16.43
N TYR A 309 3.16 -1.49 -15.53
CA TYR A 309 2.55 -1.32 -14.20
C TYR A 309 1.85 0.03 -14.09
N CYS A 310 0.72 0.06 -13.38
CA CYS A 310 0.04 1.32 -13.08
C CYS A 310 0.91 2.28 -12.25
N THR A 311 1.95 1.76 -11.59
CA THR A 311 2.82 2.50 -10.68
C THR A 311 4.05 3.12 -11.34
N ASP A 312 4.25 2.94 -12.65
CA ASP A 312 5.47 3.41 -13.36
C ASP A 312 5.65 4.94 -13.39
N VAL A 313 4.65 5.71 -12.95
CA VAL A 313 4.76 7.16 -12.77
C VAL A 313 5.59 7.57 -11.54
N ALA A 314 5.84 6.63 -10.61
CA ALA A 314 6.48 6.85 -9.32
C ALA A 314 8.00 6.59 -9.32
#